data_AF-A0A964IFC9-F1
#
_entry.id   AF-A0A964IFC9-F1
#
_cell.length_a   1.000
_cell.length_b   1.000
_cell.length_c   1.000
_cell.angle_alpha   90.00
_cell.angle_beta   90.00
_cell.angle_gamma   90.00
#
_symmetry.space_group_name_H-M   'P 1'
#
loop_
_entity.id
_entity.type
_entity.pdbx_description
1 polymer ?
#
loop_
_entity_poly.entity_id
_entity_poly.type
_entity_poly.pdbx_seq_one_letter_code
_entity_poly.pdbx_strand_id
1 'polypeptide(L)'
;MASRHGIVARVRSSPRLQRRLFVAALGVFGLGVVVATVSLYGNTATFVEAPLSDDPADLVTGGTTVPVAAEAREVARLWIMGAVTRRDLVSTYDLTHEDIRGSLTRAEWETGSIPVIPYPVDEIKAAQWRTDYSYVSEAMLQVRLNPGLDAPPGQRALTFFVGLVRIGEGDDARWLVNYWAPRYRPGVPLAQ
;
A
#
# COMPACT_ATOMS: atom_id res chain seq x y z
N MET A 1 -38.39 15.97 -63.64
CA MET A 1 -38.28 16.73 -62.38
C MET A 1 -39.00 15.94 -61.29
N ALA A 2 -38.28 15.17 -60.47
CA ALA A 2 -38.87 14.31 -59.43
C ALA A 2 -38.58 14.84 -58.02
N SER A 3 -39.66 14.99 -57.25
CA SER A 3 -39.74 15.68 -55.96
C SER A 3 -38.83 15.11 -54.86
N ARG A 4 -37.81 15.89 -54.47
CA ARG A 4 -36.95 15.66 -53.28
C ARG A 4 -37.61 15.96 -51.91
N HIS A 5 -38.92 16.15 -51.84
CA HIS A 5 -39.59 16.70 -50.64
C HIS A 5 -40.21 15.66 -49.69
N GLY A 6 -40.14 14.35 -49.99
CA GLY A 6 -40.87 13.31 -49.24
C GLY A 6 -40.17 12.70 -48.01
N ILE A 7 -38.85 12.84 -47.87
CA ILE A 7 -38.09 12.19 -46.79
C ILE A 7 -38.09 13.06 -45.52
N VAL A 8 -37.92 14.37 -45.68
CA VAL A 8 -37.84 15.33 -44.56
C VAL A 8 -39.17 15.41 -43.79
N ALA A 9 -40.31 15.30 -44.48
CA ALA A 9 -41.62 15.33 -43.84
C ALA A 9 -41.94 14.06 -43.02
N ARG A 10 -41.41 12.90 -43.41
CA ARG A 10 -41.69 11.61 -42.74
C ARG A 10 -40.85 11.39 -41.48
N VAL A 11 -39.72 12.08 -41.36
CA VAL A 11 -38.86 12.05 -40.16
C VAL A 11 -39.47 12.84 -38.99
N ARG A 12 -40.30 13.86 -39.29
CA ARG A 12 -40.86 14.77 -38.29
C ARG A 12 -42.13 14.23 -37.57
N SER A 13 -42.78 13.18 -38.09
CA SER A 13 -44.09 12.69 -37.60
C SER A 13 -44.08 11.32 -36.91
N SER A 14 -42.91 10.70 -36.66
CA SER A 14 -42.81 9.39 -35.99
C SER A 14 -42.12 9.47 -34.62
N PRO A 15 -42.85 9.34 -33.50
CA PRO A 15 -42.29 9.37 -32.15
C PRO A 15 -41.22 8.30 -31.89
N ARG A 16 -41.35 7.15 -32.56
CA ARG A 16 -40.41 6.01 -32.43
C ARG A 16 -39.08 6.30 -33.10
N LEU A 17 -39.09 7.03 -34.22
CA LEU A 17 -37.87 7.44 -34.92
C LEU A 17 -37.17 8.58 -34.18
N GLN A 18 -37.93 9.55 -33.65
CA GLN A 18 -37.38 10.61 -32.79
C GLN A 18 -36.70 10.05 -31.54
N ARG A 19 -37.31 9.07 -30.87
CA ARG A 19 -36.71 8.41 -29.70
C ARG A 19 -35.39 7.71 -30.05
N ARG A 20 -35.31 7.02 -31.20
CA ARG A 20 -34.07 6.37 -31.65
C ARG A 20 -32.97 7.36 -31.98
N LEU A 21 -33.32 8.47 -32.65
CA LEU A 21 -32.39 9.56 -32.93
C LEU A 21 -31.89 10.24 -31.66
N PHE A 22 -32.77 10.46 -30.69
CA PHE A 22 -32.41 11.03 -29.39
C PHE A 22 -31.45 10.14 -28.62
N VAL A 23 -31.72 8.83 -28.55
CA VAL A 23 -30.83 7.85 -27.89
C VAL A 23 -29.47 7.78 -28.60
N ALA A 24 -29.45 7.79 -29.93
CA ALA A 24 -28.20 7.81 -30.69
C ALA A 24 -27.39 9.09 -30.43
N ALA A 25 -28.04 10.25 -30.39
CA ALA A 25 -27.40 11.52 -30.07
C ALA A 25 -26.83 11.53 -28.64
N LEU A 26 -27.56 10.99 -27.66
CA LEU A 26 -27.10 10.85 -26.28
C LEU A 26 -25.89 9.93 -26.17
N GLY A 27 -25.86 8.83 -26.92
CA GLY A 27 -24.71 7.92 -26.98
C GLY A 27 -23.46 8.59 -27.53
N VAL A 28 -23.59 9.35 -28.63
CA VAL A 28 -22.47 10.10 -29.21
C VAL A 28 -21.98 11.20 -28.26
N PHE A 29 -22.90 11.91 -27.61
CA PHE A 29 -22.55 12.92 -26.62
C PHE A 29 -21.80 12.33 -25.43
N GLY A 30 -22.29 11.21 -24.88
CA GLY A 30 -21.64 10.51 -23.78
C GLY A 30 -20.21 10.05 -24.13
N LEU A 31 -20.02 9.49 -25.32
CA LEU A 31 -18.69 9.11 -25.81
C LEU A 31 -17.75 10.33 -25.92
N GLY A 32 -18.26 11.46 -26.43
CA GLY A 32 -17.52 12.71 -26.52
C GLY A 32 -17.07 13.24 -25.15
N VAL A 33 -17.93 13.18 -24.14
CA VAL A 33 -17.59 13.59 -22.76
C VAL A 33 -16.48 12.71 -22.18
N VAL A 34 -16.55 11.39 -22.38
CA VAL A 34 -15.51 10.47 -21.89
C VAL A 34 -14.16 10.78 -22.54
N VAL A 35 -14.12 10.95 -23.86
CA VAL A 35 -12.88 11.30 -24.58
C VAL A 35 -12.33 12.65 -24.11
N ALA A 36 -13.18 13.68 -24.01
CA ALA A 36 -12.76 14.99 -23.52
C ALA A 36 -12.20 14.93 -22.09
N THR A 37 -12.83 14.15 -21.20
CA THR A 37 -12.37 14.00 -19.82
C THR A 37 -11.00 13.31 -19.74
N VAL A 38 -10.81 12.22 -20.49
CA VAL A 38 -9.51 11.51 -20.55
C VAL A 38 -8.42 12.39 -21.18
N SER A 39 -8.74 13.21 -22.18
CA SER A 39 -7.75 14.08 -22.82
C SER A 39 -7.39 15.31 -21.99
N LEU A 40 -8.37 15.91 -21.30
CA LEU A 40 -8.15 17.14 -20.51
C LEU A 40 -7.58 16.88 -19.12
N TYR A 41 -7.87 15.72 -18.54
CA TYR A 41 -7.41 15.31 -17.21
C TYR A 41 -6.54 14.06 -17.23
N GLY A 42 -6.04 13.68 -18.41
CA GLY A 42 -5.07 12.61 -18.57
C GLY A 42 -3.78 12.94 -17.82
N ASN A 43 -3.12 11.89 -17.33
CA ASN A 43 -1.96 11.94 -16.43
C ASN A 43 -0.94 13.03 -16.83
N THR A 44 -0.88 14.13 -16.05
CA THR A 44 0.04 15.26 -16.25
C THR A 44 1.41 15.02 -15.61
N ALA A 45 1.73 13.78 -15.23
CA ALA A 45 3.04 13.43 -14.72
C ALA A 45 4.07 13.52 -15.85
N THR A 46 4.75 14.66 -15.96
CA THR A 46 6.01 14.75 -16.70
C THR A 46 7.08 14.07 -15.86
N PHE A 47 7.58 12.93 -16.32
CA PHE A 47 8.79 12.34 -15.75
C PHE A 47 9.95 13.29 -16.05
N VAL A 48 10.32 14.10 -15.06
CA VAL A 48 11.56 14.87 -15.11
C VAL A 48 12.65 13.91 -14.67
N GLU A 49 13.39 13.38 -15.63
CA GLU A 49 14.64 12.69 -15.34
C GLU A 49 15.58 13.71 -14.70
N ALA A 50 16.00 13.45 -13.47
CA ALA A 50 16.93 14.35 -12.79
C ALA A 50 18.21 14.44 -13.63
N PRO A 51 18.78 15.64 -13.86
CA PRO A 51 20.05 15.75 -14.57
C PRO A 51 21.10 14.94 -13.82
N LEU A 52 21.85 14.14 -14.55
CA LEU A 52 23.02 13.46 -14.00
C LEU A 52 23.99 14.56 -13.52
N SER A 53 24.30 14.57 -12.21
CA SER A 53 25.32 15.43 -11.64
C SER A 53 26.56 14.61 -11.31
N ASP A 54 27.72 15.20 -11.56
CA ASP A 54 29.01 14.70 -11.08
C ASP A 54 29.30 15.13 -9.63
N ASP A 55 28.39 15.90 -9.01
CA ASP A 55 28.46 16.23 -7.60
C ASP A 55 28.38 14.94 -6.76
N PRO A 56 29.20 14.83 -5.69
CA PRO A 56 29.10 13.70 -4.78
C PRO A 56 27.67 13.59 -4.25
N ALA A 57 27.12 12.37 -4.25
CA ALA A 57 25.84 12.12 -3.63
C ALA A 57 25.88 12.55 -2.16
N ASP A 58 24.89 13.33 -1.73
CA ASP A 58 24.67 13.60 -0.31
C ASP A 58 24.40 12.27 0.39
N LEU A 59 25.42 11.78 1.08
CA LEU A 59 25.29 10.59 1.89
C LEU A 59 24.48 10.98 3.12
N VAL A 60 23.27 10.44 3.24
CA VAL A 60 22.53 10.46 4.49
C VAL A 60 23.40 9.73 5.52
N THR A 61 24.08 10.51 6.36
CA THR A 61 24.79 9.97 7.51
C THR A 61 23.72 9.54 8.48
N GLY A 62 23.53 8.22 8.60
CA GLY A 62 22.66 7.65 9.61
C GLY A 62 22.99 8.22 10.99
N GLY A 63 21.98 8.32 11.85
CA GLY A 63 22.19 8.75 13.24
C GLY A 63 23.23 7.88 13.95
N THR A 64 23.59 8.25 15.18
CA THR A 64 24.49 7.42 15.98
C THR A 64 23.92 6.02 16.18
N THR A 65 24.60 5.01 15.66
CA THR A 65 24.18 3.61 15.81
C THR A 65 24.23 3.21 17.28
N VAL A 66 23.10 2.70 17.79
CA VAL A 66 22.95 2.18 19.15
C VAL A 66 22.39 0.76 19.12
N PRO A 67 22.60 -0.06 20.15
CA PRO A 67 21.89 -1.32 20.28
C PRO A 67 20.37 -1.12 20.22
N VAL A 68 19.65 -2.09 19.66
CA VAL A 68 18.18 -2.06 19.61
C VAL A 68 17.65 -2.08 21.03
N ALA A 69 16.80 -1.10 21.37
CA ALA A 69 16.14 -1.04 22.67
C ALA A 69 15.30 -2.30 22.92
N ALA A 70 15.31 -2.79 24.16
CA ALA A 70 14.58 -4.00 24.53
C ALA A 70 13.06 -3.82 24.33
N GLU A 71 12.56 -2.64 24.67
CA GLU A 71 11.17 -2.22 24.52
C GLU A 71 10.77 -2.22 23.05
N ALA A 72 11.63 -1.72 22.16
CA ALA A 72 11.35 -1.70 20.71
C ALA A 72 11.21 -3.12 20.15
N ARG A 73 12.07 -4.04 20.61
CA ARG A 73 12.01 -5.46 20.20
C ARG A 73 10.76 -6.16 20.74
N GLU A 74 10.33 -5.84 21.96
CA GLU A 74 9.11 -6.39 22.54
C GLU A 74 7.85 -5.86 21.82
N VAL A 75 7.80 -4.55 21.51
CA VAL A 75 6.73 -3.96 20.68
C VAL A 75 6.63 -4.68 19.35
N ALA A 76 7.75 -4.90 18.65
CA ALA A 76 7.76 -5.64 17.39
C ALA A 76 7.22 -7.07 17.55
N ARG A 77 7.64 -7.79 18.61
CA ARG A 77 7.18 -9.15 18.88
C ARG A 77 5.68 -9.20 19.14
N LEU A 78 5.17 -8.36 20.04
CA LEU A 78 3.74 -8.29 20.36
C LEU A 78 2.91 -7.92 19.14
N TRP A 79 3.38 -6.93 18.37
CA TRP A 79 2.70 -6.50 17.16
C TRP A 79 2.62 -7.60 16.11
N ILE A 80 3.71 -8.35 15.86
CA ILE A 80 3.66 -9.49 14.92
C ILE A 80 2.71 -10.56 15.46
N MET A 81 2.83 -10.93 16.74
CA MET A 81 2.01 -11.98 17.33
C MET A 81 0.53 -11.65 17.41
N GLY A 82 0.13 -10.38 17.35
CA GLY A 82 -1.27 -9.94 17.29
C GLY A 82 -1.74 -9.59 15.86
N ALA A 83 -1.07 -8.64 15.20
CA ALA A 83 -1.52 -8.04 13.94
C ALA A 83 -1.25 -8.93 12.73
N VAL A 84 -0.05 -9.51 12.65
CA VAL A 84 0.37 -10.35 11.52
C VAL A 84 -0.30 -11.72 11.57
N THR A 85 -0.49 -12.28 12.77
CA THR A 85 -1.20 -13.57 12.96
C THR A 85 -2.72 -13.43 13.00
N ARG A 86 -3.25 -12.19 13.07
CA ARG A 86 -4.68 -11.88 13.28
C ARG A 86 -5.27 -12.41 14.61
N ARG A 87 -4.44 -12.66 15.62
CA ARG A 87 -4.90 -13.23 16.92
C ARG A 87 -5.39 -12.19 17.92
N ASP A 88 -4.84 -10.98 17.89
CA ASP A 88 -5.24 -9.89 18.80
C ASP A 88 -5.03 -8.54 18.11
N LEU A 89 -6.03 -8.12 17.34
CA LEU A 89 -5.99 -6.87 16.60
C LEU A 89 -6.18 -5.66 17.52
N VAL A 90 -6.98 -5.81 18.57
CA VAL A 90 -7.34 -4.74 19.51
C VAL A 90 -6.08 -4.16 20.15
N SER A 91 -5.22 -5.00 20.72
CA SER A 91 -4.01 -4.55 21.41
C SER A 91 -2.96 -3.97 20.46
N THR A 92 -2.97 -4.38 19.19
CA THR A 92 -1.97 -3.93 18.21
C THR A 92 -2.24 -2.52 17.66
N TYR A 93 -3.45 -1.98 17.82
CA TYR A 93 -3.78 -0.65 17.32
C TYR A 93 -2.87 0.44 17.92
N ASP A 94 -2.60 0.34 19.23
CA ASP A 94 -1.77 1.30 19.96
C ASP A 94 -0.27 1.03 19.80
N LEU A 95 0.11 -0.12 19.23
CA LEU A 95 1.47 -0.48 18.85
C LEU A 95 1.79 -0.09 17.39
N THR A 96 0.81 0.40 16.64
CA THR A 96 0.92 0.70 15.21
C THR A 96 1.00 2.20 14.98
N HIS A 97 2.06 2.65 14.30
CA HIS A 97 2.19 4.04 13.85
C HIS A 97 1.20 4.37 12.74
N GLU A 98 0.85 5.66 12.60
CA GLU A 98 -0.07 6.13 11.55
C GLU A 98 0.43 5.84 10.12
N ASP A 99 1.73 5.69 9.91
CA ASP A 99 2.30 5.27 8.61
C ASP A 99 1.75 3.91 8.13
N ILE A 100 1.42 3.01 9.05
CA ILE A 100 0.80 1.72 8.70
C ILE A 100 -0.72 1.84 8.73
N ARG A 101 -1.31 2.27 9.85
CA ARG A 101 -2.78 2.24 10.00
C ARG A 101 -3.50 3.29 9.18
N GLY A 102 -2.80 4.32 8.68
CA GLY A 102 -3.38 5.44 7.97
C GLY A 102 -4.50 6.10 8.79
N SER A 103 -5.65 6.31 8.14
CA SER A 103 -6.83 6.91 8.76
C SER A 103 -7.75 5.90 9.46
N LEU A 104 -7.36 4.62 9.58
CA LEU A 104 -8.22 3.61 10.20
C LEU A 104 -8.45 3.92 11.68
N THR A 105 -9.71 3.92 12.08
CA THR A 105 -10.13 3.92 13.48
C THR A 105 -9.81 2.58 14.13
N ARG A 106 -9.78 2.54 15.47
CA ARG A 106 -9.60 1.28 16.21
C ARG A 106 -10.67 0.24 15.84
N ALA A 107 -11.93 0.67 15.73
CA ALA A 107 -13.03 -0.22 15.35
C ALA A 107 -12.84 -0.83 13.96
N GLU A 108 -12.37 -0.05 12.97
CA GLU A 108 -12.05 -0.56 11.64
C GLU A 108 -10.85 -1.50 11.65
N TRP A 109 -9.83 -1.18 12.46
CA TRP A 109 -8.65 -2.01 12.62
C TRP A 109 -8.99 -3.42 13.15
N GLU A 110 -9.89 -3.48 14.13
CA GLU A 110 -10.36 -4.73 14.75
C GLU A 110 -11.10 -5.65 13.75
N THR A 111 -11.63 -5.12 12.65
CA THR A 111 -12.24 -5.95 11.60
C THR A 111 -11.23 -6.84 10.88
N GLY A 112 -9.93 -6.54 10.99
CA GLY A 112 -8.85 -7.26 10.31
C GLY A 112 -8.65 -6.90 8.83
N SER A 113 -9.48 -6.01 8.29
CA SER A 113 -9.30 -5.40 6.96
C SER A 113 -8.24 -4.30 7.01
N ILE A 114 -7.02 -4.67 7.41
CA ILE A 114 -5.92 -3.75 7.69
C ILE A 114 -4.75 -3.94 6.72
N PRO A 115 -3.93 -2.90 6.48
CA PRO A 115 -2.79 -2.94 5.54
C PRO A 115 -1.57 -3.70 6.09
N VAL A 116 -1.82 -4.82 6.77
CA VAL A 116 -0.81 -5.72 7.30
C VAL A 116 -0.98 -7.06 6.61
N ILE A 117 0.05 -7.50 5.90
CA ILE A 117 0.06 -8.81 5.23
C ILE A 117 0.02 -9.90 6.32
N PRO A 118 -1.02 -10.75 6.35
CA PRO A 118 -1.11 -11.80 7.35
C PRO A 118 -0.08 -12.89 7.07
N TYR A 119 0.53 -13.42 8.13
CA TYR A 119 1.44 -14.55 8.05
C TYR A 119 1.28 -15.42 9.31
N PRO A 120 0.69 -16.62 9.20
CA PRO A 120 0.49 -17.49 10.36
C PRO A 120 1.85 -17.98 10.86
N VAL A 121 2.15 -17.67 12.13
CA VAL A 121 3.36 -18.09 12.83
C VAL A 121 3.00 -18.40 14.28
N ASP A 122 3.59 -19.45 14.86
CA ASP A 122 3.29 -19.85 16.24
C ASP A 122 4.22 -19.21 17.26
N GLU A 123 5.49 -19.01 16.88
CA GLU A 123 6.52 -18.44 17.73
C GLU A 123 7.53 -17.63 16.93
N ILE A 124 8.12 -16.62 17.58
CA ILE A 124 9.21 -15.83 17.04
C ILE A 124 10.42 -15.99 17.97
N LYS A 125 11.52 -16.53 17.44
CA LYS A 125 12.76 -16.79 18.20
C LYS A 125 13.75 -15.65 18.03
N ALA A 126 14.57 -15.39 19.06
CA ALA A 126 15.63 -14.38 19.00
C ALA A 126 16.57 -14.57 17.79
N ALA A 127 16.93 -15.81 17.45
CA ALA A 127 17.80 -16.14 16.33
C ALA A 127 17.21 -15.81 14.94
N GLN A 128 15.93 -15.48 14.85
CA GLN A 128 15.26 -15.08 13.61
C GLN A 128 15.36 -13.58 13.33
N TRP A 129 15.90 -12.80 14.27
CA TRP A 129 16.05 -11.35 14.13
C TRP A 129 17.44 -10.98 13.61
N ARG A 130 17.48 -10.01 12.71
CA ARG A 130 18.68 -9.33 12.27
C ARG A 130 18.43 -7.82 12.29
N THR A 131 19.36 -7.05 12.84
CA THR A 131 19.29 -5.59 12.78
C THR A 131 19.85 -5.12 11.44
N ASP A 132 19.10 -4.26 10.74
CA ASP A 132 19.61 -3.53 9.57
C ASP A 132 20.21 -2.19 9.99
N TYR A 133 19.47 -1.41 10.76
CA TYR A 133 19.98 -0.23 11.48
C TYR A 133 19.23 -0.03 12.79
N SER A 134 19.83 0.75 13.69
CA SER A 134 19.25 1.09 14.99
C SER A 134 19.86 2.38 15.50
N TYR A 135 19.01 3.37 15.73
CA TYR A 135 19.31 4.69 16.29
C TYR A 135 18.44 4.92 17.53
N VAL A 136 18.64 6.06 18.20
CA VAL A 136 17.93 6.39 19.45
C VAL A 136 16.41 6.46 19.25
N SER A 137 15.95 6.95 18.09
CA SER A 137 14.54 7.20 17.80
C SER A 137 13.93 6.27 16.75
N GLU A 138 14.73 5.43 16.09
CA GLU A 138 14.22 4.53 15.05
C GLU A 138 15.09 3.29 14.91
N ALA A 139 14.51 2.19 14.45
CA ALA A 139 15.24 0.97 14.12
C ALA A 139 14.56 0.22 12.97
N MET A 140 15.35 -0.49 12.18
CA MET A 140 14.86 -1.42 11.17
C MET A 140 15.41 -2.81 11.46
N LEU A 141 14.51 -3.75 11.62
CA LEU A 141 14.81 -5.15 11.87
C LEU A 141 14.34 -6.00 10.70
N GLN A 142 15.05 -7.09 10.45
CA GLN A 142 14.57 -8.21 9.66
C GLN A 142 14.15 -9.32 10.60
N VAL A 143 12.99 -9.91 10.35
CA VAL A 143 12.49 -11.09 11.07
C VAL A 143 12.19 -12.19 10.08
N ARG A 144 12.81 -13.36 10.29
CA ARG A 144 12.50 -14.57 9.53
C ARG A 144 11.35 -15.31 10.21
N LEU A 145 10.17 -15.28 9.60
CA LEU A 145 9.01 -16.04 10.07
C LEU A 145 9.00 -17.42 9.42
N ASN A 146 8.85 -18.44 10.26
CA ASN A 146 8.53 -19.79 9.81
C ASN A 146 7.00 -19.95 9.85
N PRO A 147 6.38 -20.61 8.87
CA PRO A 147 4.95 -20.85 8.90
C PRO A 147 4.58 -21.66 10.14
N GLY A 148 3.52 -21.24 10.82
CA GLY A 148 2.92 -21.99 11.93
C GLY A 148 2.10 -23.19 11.46
N LEU A 149 1.53 -23.92 12.40
CA LEU A 149 0.70 -25.10 12.13
C LEU A 149 -0.54 -24.79 11.29
N ASP A 150 -1.11 -23.58 11.44
CA ASP A 150 -2.29 -23.13 10.71
C ASP A 150 -1.96 -22.59 9.30
N ALA A 151 -0.70 -22.66 8.87
CA ALA A 151 -0.29 -22.17 7.57
C ALA A 151 -0.82 -23.07 6.42
N PRO A 152 -1.25 -22.48 5.29
CA PRO A 152 -1.60 -23.25 4.11
C PRO A 152 -0.48 -24.20 3.65
N PRO A 153 -0.82 -25.37 3.10
CA PRO A 153 0.15 -26.32 2.57
C PRO A 153 1.11 -25.65 1.57
N GLY A 154 2.41 -25.88 1.75
CA GLY A 154 3.45 -25.33 0.87
C GLY A 154 3.85 -23.88 1.17
N GLN A 155 3.27 -23.22 2.17
CA GLN A 155 3.77 -21.93 2.63
C GLN A 155 5.21 -22.07 3.13
N ARG A 156 6.11 -21.19 2.66
CA ARG A 156 7.54 -21.21 2.99
C ARG A 156 7.88 -20.10 3.97
N ALA A 157 8.97 -20.30 4.70
CA ALA A 157 9.54 -19.26 5.57
C ALA A 157 9.86 -17.99 4.75
N LEU A 158 9.46 -16.84 5.27
CA LEU A 158 9.70 -15.54 4.66
C LEU A 158 10.42 -14.61 5.63
N THR A 159 11.27 -13.75 5.10
CA THR A 159 11.86 -12.66 5.88
C THR A 159 11.07 -11.40 5.62
N PHE A 160 10.75 -10.67 6.68
CA PHE A 160 10.07 -9.38 6.62
C PHE A 160 10.95 -8.31 7.24
N PHE A 161 10.80 -7.09 6.75
CA PHE A 161 11.28 -5.89 7.42
C PHE A 161 10.23 -5.42 8.42
N VAL A 162 10.70 -4.98 9.59
CA VAL A 162 9.92 -4.38 10.66
C VAL A 162 10.60 -3.07 11.03
N GLY A 163 9.96 -1.96 10.70
CA GLY A 163 10.40 -0.63 11.11
C GLY A 163 9.77 -0.24 12.44
N LEU A 164 10.57 0.40 13.28
CA LEU A 164 10.20 0.87 14.61
C LEU A 164 10.56 2.34 14.71
N VAL A 165 9.64 3.15 15.23
CA VAL A 165 9.86 4.57 15.51
C VAL A 165 9.49 4.85 16.96
N ARG A 166 10.30 5.69 17.63
CA ARG A 166 10.03 6.21 18.97
C ARG A 166 9.37 7.57 18.82
N ILE A 167 8.12 7.68 19.27
CA ILE A 167 7.37 8.92 19.27
C ILE A 167 7.24 9.47 20.69
N GLY A 168 7.07 10.78 20.82
CA GLY A 168 6.97 11.47 22.11
C GLY A 168 8.34 11.75 22.76
N GLU A 169 8.30 12.38 23.92
CA GLU A 169 9.49 12.83 24.66
C GLU A 169 9.40 12.38 26.12
N GLY A 170 10.56 12.30 26.79
CA GLY A 170 10.63 11.92 28.21
C GLY A 170 9.96 10.58 28.52
N ASP A 171 9.10 10.60 29.55
CA ASP A 171 8.36 9.45 30.07
C ASP A 171 7.16 9.04 29.19
N ASP A 172 6.65 9.94 28.35
CA ASP A 172 5.51 9.68 27.45
C ASP A 172 5.93 9.00 26.15
N ALA A 173 7.23 8.85 25.94
CA ALA A 173 7.76 8.35 24.70
C ALA A 173 7.61 6.83 24.58
N ARG A 174 7.16 6.38 23.40
CA ARG A 174 6.86 4.98 23.13
C ARG A 174 7.33 4.55 21.75
N TRP A 175 7.69 3.28 21.65
CA TRP A 175 8.03 2.63 20.39
C TRP A 175 6.76 2.14 19.70
N LEU A 176 6.68 2.35 18.38
CA LEU A 176 5.60 1.89 17.53
C LEU A 176 6.17 1.26 16.26
N VAL A 177 5.43 0.32 15.68
CA VAL A 177 5.76 -0.25 14.37
C VAL A 177 5.29 0.70 13.28
N ASN A 178 6.20 1.16 12.43
CA ASN A 178 5.89 2.07 11.32
C ASN A 178 6.16 1.48 9.92
N TYR A 179 6.74 0.29 9.84
CA TYR A 179 6.95 -0.37 8.55
C TYR A 179 6.80 -1.89 8.66
N TRP A 180 6.13 -2.49 7.68
CA TRP A 180 5.98 -3.94 7.54
C TRP A 180 5.92 -4.33 6.06
N ALA A 181 6.92 -5.07 5.60
CA ALA A 181 6.93 -5.57 4.23
C ALA A 181 7.78 -6.84 4.09
N PRO A 182 7.41 -7.78 3.19
CA PRO A 182 8.27 -8.90 2.88
C PRO A 182 9.57 -8.38 2.27
N ARG A 183 10.69 -9.00 2.65
CA ARG A 183 11.96 -8.84 1.96
C ARG A 183 11.93 -9.60 0.65
N TYR A 184 11.23 -9.04 -0.33
CA TYR A 184 11.18 -9.59 -1.67
C TYR A 184 12.51 -9.36 -2.38
N ARG A 185 13.06 -10.43 -2.95
CA ARG A 185 14.16 -10.35 -3.91
C ARG A 185 13.66 -10.98 -5.20
N PRO A 186 13.33 -10.21 -6.25
CA PRO A 186 12.97 -10.80 -7.52
C PRO A 186 14.13 -11.67 -8.01
N GLY A 187 13.81 -12.79 -8.65
CA GLY A 187 14.82 -13.57 -9.36
C GLY A 187 15.42 -12.69 -10.45
N VAL A 188 16.74 -12.50 -10.44
CA VAL A 188 17.41 -11.83 -11.56
C VAL A 188 17.22 -12.73 -12.78
N PRO A 189 16.62 -12.24 -13.88
CA PRO A 189 16.55 -13.01 -15.12
C PRO A 189 17.96 -13.41 -15.52
N LEU A 190 18.19 -14.71 -15.74
CA LEU A 190 19.41 -15.14 -16.39
C LEU A 190 19.39 -14.55 -17.79
N ALA A 191 20.43 -13.79 -18.15
CA ALA A 191 20.60 -13.30 -19.51
C ALA A 191 20.50 -14.52 -20.45
N GLN A 192 19.56 -14.46 -21.41
CA GLN A 192 19.44 -15.44 -22.48
C GLN A 192 20.49 -15.17 -23.56
#